data_AF-A0A2H0B2F9-F1
#
_entry.id   AF-A0A2H0B2F9-F1
#
_cell.length_a   1.000
_cell.length_b   1.000
_cell.length_c   1.000
_cell.angle_alpha   90.00
_cell.angle_beta   90.00
_cell.angle_gamma   90.00
#
_symmetry.space_group_name_H-M   'P 1'
#
loop_
_entity.id
_entity.type
_entity.pdbx_description
1 polymer ?
#
loop_
_entity_poly.entity_id
_entity_poly.type
_entity_poly.pdbx_seq_one_letter_code
_entity_poly.pdbx_strand_id
1 'polypeptide(L)'
;MIKTRLAPSPTGDPHIGTVFQALLDYIVAKKFNGQFLVRIEDTDRKREVAGAEAAIFSALDWFGLSPDTNQIFRQSERLKIYQEQAQKLIQLGHAYYCFCSSERLTQVREEQTKLGQPPMYDRYCRGLDSVAAAKRSQSEPHVIRLKVPRNQTIVVNDLLRGEVKFDSNIIDDQVLLKSDGWPTYHLAATVDDHLMAITHVIRGEEWLSSAPKHLLIYQFFNWQP
;
A
#
# COMPACT_ATOMS: atom_id res chain seq x y z
N MET A 1 -13.90 3.82 -18.81
CA MET A 1 -13.12 5.06 -18.93
C MET A 1 -11.79 4.86 -18.22
N ILE A 2 -10.67 5.30 -18.80
CA ILE A 2 -9.36 5.17 -18.16
C ILE A 2 -9.23 6.16 -17.00
N LYS A 3 -8.69 5.71 -15.85
CA LYS A 3 -8.32 6.58 -14.73
C LYS A 3 -6.92 6.20 -14.24
N THR A 4 -6.03 7.18 -14.25
CA THR A 4 -4.67 7.08 -13.72
C THR A 4 -4.52 8.01 -12.52
N ARG A 5 -3.45 7.84 -11.74
CA ARG A 5 -3.15 8.74 -10.63
C ARG A 5 -1.66 8.84 -10.36
N LEU A 6 -1.21 10.07 -10.14
CA LEU A 6 0.02 10.33 -9.42
C LEU A 6 -0.27 10.20 -7.92
N ALA A 7 0.57 9.46 -7.21
CA ALA A 7 0.41 9.21 -5.77
C ALA A 7 1.70 9.53 -4.99
N PRO A 8 2.10 10.80 -4.85
CA PRO A 8 3.36 11.17 -4.20
C PRO A 8 3.17 11.30 -2.68
N SER A 9 4.17 10.87 -1.92
CA SER A 9 4.28 11.22 -0.50
C SER A 9 4.94 12.60 -0.34
N PRO A 10 4.44 13.48 0.54
CA PRO A 10 5.01 14.82 0.76
C PRO A 10 6.24 14.76 1.69
N THR A 11 7.25 13.98 1.31
CA THR A 11 8.44 13.71 2.14
C THR A 11 9.69 14.50 1.72
N GLY A 12 9.51 15.51 0.89
CA GLY A 12 10.57 16.33 0.31
C GLY A 12 10.18 16.88 -1.04
N ASP A 13 11.13 17.50 -1.72
CA ASP A 13 10.91 18.05 -3.06
C ASP A 13 10.63 16.94 -4.08
N PRO A 14 9.73 17.17 -5.06
CA PRO A 14 9.47 16.20 -6.11
C PRO A 14 10.73 15.98 -6.95
N HIS A 15 11.29 14.78 -6.88
CA HIS A 15 12.36 14.36 -7.77
C HIS A 15 11.86 14.21 -9.22
N ILE A 16 12.79 14.24 -10.18
CA ILE A 16 12.49 14.09 -11.61
C ILE A 16 11.70 12.81 -11.93
N GLY A 17 11.92 11.73 -11.17
CA GLY A 17 11.16 10.49 -11.30
C GLY A 17 9.65 10.67 -11.02
N THR A 18 9.29 11.51 -10.04
CA THR A 18 7.88 11.82 -9.72
C THR A 18 7.21 12.56 -10.88
N VAL A 19 7.90 13.55 -11.45
CA VAL A 19 7.41 14.30 -12.62
C VAL A 19 7.29 13.39 -13.85
N PHE A 20 8.27 12.51 -14.06
CA PHE A 20 8.24 11.54 -15.15
C PHE A 20 7.07 10.56 -15.02
N GLN A 21 6.81 10.05 -13.80
CA GLN A 21 5.63 9.24 -13.55
C GLN A 21 4.34 10.02 -13.80
N ALA A 22 4.24 11.25 -13.31
CA ALA A 22 3.08 12.13 -13.54
C ALA A 22 2.81 12.35 -15.03
N LEU A 23 3.87 12.55 -15.83
CA LEU A 23 3.78 12.69 -17.27
C LEU A 23 3.21 11.42 -17.93
N LEU A 24 3.65 10.23 -17.51
CA LEU A 24 3.10 8.97 -18.04
C LEU A 24 1.63 8.79 -17.67
N ASP A 25 1.28 9.01 -16.41
CA ASP A 25 -0.11 8.93 -15.93
C ASP A 25 -1.01 9.91 -16.72
N TYR A 26 -0.54 11.15 -16.91
CA TYR A 26 -1.23 12.19 -17.66
C TYR A 26 -1.41 11.79 -19.13
N ILE A 27 -0.34 11.42 -19.84
CA ILE A 27 -0.39 11.05 -21.26
C ILE A 27 -1.32 9.86 -21.48
N VAL A 28 -1.26 8.83 -20.63
CA VAL A 28 -2.14 7.66 -20.74
C VAL A 28 -3.59 8.07 -20.54
N ALA A 29 -3.91 8.88 -19.53
CA ALA A 29 -5.26 9.40 -19.37
C ALA A 29 -5.72 10.19 -20.60
N LYS A 30 -4.92 11.16 -21.09
CA LYS A 30 -5.31 12.01 -22.23
C LYS A 30 -5.48 11.23 -23.52
N LYS A 31 -4.55 10.32 -23.83
CA LYS A 31 -4.58 9.50 -25.05
C LYS A 31 -5.86 8.67 -25.17
N PHE A 32 -6.43 8.24 -24.04
CA PHE A 32 -7.62 7.39 -23.99
C PHE A 32 -8.86 8.13 -23.46
N ASN A 33 -8.88 9.47 -23.53
CA ASN A 33 -10.00 10.30 -23.08
C ASN A 33 -10.46 9.96 -21.64
N GLY A 34 -9.49 9.62 -20.79
CA GLY A 34 -9.64 9.28 -19.39
C GLY A 34 -9.42 10.47 -18.46
N GLN A 35 -9.22 10.16 -17.17
CA GLN A 35 -8.96 11.15 -16.12
C GLN A 35 -7.59 10.90 -15.46
N PHE A 36 -6.84 11.98 -15.28
CA PHE A 36 -5.62 12.02 -14.48
C PHE A 36 -5.91 12.63 -13.10
N LEU A 37 -5.66 11.86 -12.04
CA LEU A 37 -5.89 12.27 -10.66
C LEU A 37 -4.57 12.46 -9.90
N VAL A 38 -4.63 13.21 -8.79
CA VAL A 38 -3.52 13.34 -7.84
C VAL A 38 -4.03 12.96 -6.44
N ARG A 39 -3.29 12.07 -5.78
CA ARG A 39 -3.55 11.65 -4.39
C ARG A 39 -2.29 11.81 -3.55
N ILE A 40 -2.33 12.63 -2.51
CA ILE A 40 -1.22 12.82 -1.59
C ILE A 40 -1.18 11.67 -0.58
N GLU A 41 -0.05 10.94 -0.54
CA GLU A 41 0.16 9.80 0.34
C GLU A 41 0.91 10.22 1.62
N ASP A 42 0.23 11.01 2.45
CA ASP A 42 0.68 11.65 3.69
C ASP A 42 0.47 10.79 4.96
N THR A 43 0.47 9.46 4.81
CA THR A 43 0.25 8.53 5.94
C THR A 43 1.48 8.37 6.85
N ASP A 44 2.66 8.72 6.36
CA ASP A 44 3.91 8.68 7.11
C ASP A 44 4.29 10.05 7.67
N ARG A 45 3.58 10.42 8.74
CA ARG A 45 3.74 11.71 9.42
C ARG A 45 5.16 12.02 9.92
N LYS A 46 6.01 11.01 10.11
CA LYS A 46 7.40 11.24 10.58
C LYS A 46 8.31 11.74 9.47
N ARG A 47 7.97 11.44 8.22
CA ARG A 47 8.74 11.84 7.03
C ARG A 47 8.13 13.03 6.31
N GLU A 48 6.96 13.49 6.73
CA GLU A 48 6.29 14.65 6.14
C GLU A 48 7.15 15.92 6.26
N VAL A 49 7.31 16.64 5.16
CA VAL A 49 8.07 17.89 5.09
C VAL A 49 7.11 19.03 4.80
N ALA A 50 7.12 20.05 5.66
CA ALA A 50 6.29 21.23 5.49
C ALA A 50 6.58 21.90 4.14
N GLY A 51 5.52 22.19 3.37
CA GLY A 51 5.64 22.79 2.04
C GLY A 51 5.88 21.79 0.90
N ALA A 52 6.19 20.51 1.17
CA ALA A 52 6.42 19.51 0.12
C ALA A 52 5.18 19.29 -0.76
N GLU A 53 3.97 19.30 -0.19
CA GLU A 53 2.73 19.21 -0.98
C GLU A 53 2.61 20.40 -1.95
N ALA A 54 2.87 21.62 -1.49
CA ALA A 54 2.84 22.81 -2.34
C ALA A 54 3.91 22.74 -3.44
N ALA A 55 5.11 22.23 -3.12
CA ALA A 55 6.19 22.01 -4.09
C ALA A 55 5.79 20.98 -5.17
N ILE A 56 5.11 19.90 -4.78
CA ILE A 56 4.56 18.90 -5.72
C ILE A 56 3.61 19.58 -6.70
N PHE A 57 2.61 20.34 -6.22
CA PHE A 57 1.65 21.01 -7.10
C PHE A 57 2.29 22.09 -7.97
N SER A 58 3.26 22.84 -7.44
CA SER A 58 4.00 23.85 -8.20
C SER A 58 4.81 23.22 -9.33
N ALA A 59 5.43 22.06 -9.08
CA ALA A 59 6.13 21.31 -10.13
C ALA A 59 5.15 20.80 -11.21
N LEU A 60 4.01 20.23 -10.82
CA LEU A 60 3.01 19.76 -11.79
C LEU A 60 2.49 20.90 -12.67
N ASP A 61 2.20 22.07 -12.07
CA ASP A 61 1.77 23.26 -12.81
C ASP A 61 2.85 23.73 -13.80
N TRP A 62 4.11 23.78 -13.36
CA TRP A 62 5.24 24.19 -14.21
C TRP A 62 5.41 23.30 -15.45
N PHE A 63 5.15 21.99 -15.32
CA PHE A 63 5.20 21.04 -16.44
C PHE A 63 3.87 20.93 -17.22
N GLY A 64 2.82 21.68 -16.84
CA GLY A 64 1.50 21.61 -17.48
C GLY A 64 0.74 20.30 -17.20
N LEU A 65 1.04 19.64 -16.07
CA LEU A 65 0.49 18.34 -15.65
C LEU A 65 -0.61 18.51 -14.60
N SER A 66 -1.58 19.38 -14.84
CA SER A 66 -2.67 19.63 -13.90
C SER A 66 -3.62 18.42 -13.80
N PRO A 67 -4.11 18.05 -12.59
CA PRO A 67 -5.13 17.03 -12.44
C PRO A 67 -6.45 17.46 -13.09
N ASP A 68 -7.23 16.48 -13.56
CA ASP A 68 -8.52 16.73 -14.22
C ASP A 68 -9.64 17.14 -13.27
N THR A 69 -9.41 16.98 -11.97
CA THR A 69 -10.34 17.36 -10.92
C THR A 69 -9.66 18.29 -9.94
N ASN A 70 -10.38 19.32 -9.49
CA ASN A 70 -9.94 20.16 -8.37
C ASN A 70 -9.96 19.43 -7.03
N GLN A 71 -10.53 18.22 -6.99
CA GLN A 71 -10.51 17.37 -5.80
C GLN A 71 -9.12 16.77 -5.62
N ILE A 72 -8.42 17.25 -4.59
CA ILE A 72 -7.18 16.66 -4.11
C ILE A 72 -7.50 15.68 -2.99
N PHE A 73 -7.06 14.44 -3.12
CA PHE A 73 -7.25 13.44 -2.09
C PHE A 73 -6.02 13.38 -1.18
N ARG A 74 -6.22 13.51 0.13
CA ARG A 74 -5.18 13.27 1.14
C ARG A 74 -5.51 12.02 1.92
N GLN A 75 -4.53 11.16 2.15
CA GLN A 75 -4.78 9.91 2.86
C GLN A 75 -4.96 10.15 4.37
N SER A 76 -4.34 11.18 4.95
CA SER A 76 -4.56 11.59 6.34
C SER A 76 -6.03 11.95 6.65
N GLU A 77 -6.79 12.40 5.66
CA GLU A 77 -8.21 12.75 5.79
C GLU A 77 -9.14 11.52 5.69
N ARG A 78 -8.58 10.33 5.46
CA ARG A 78 -9.32 9.10 5.08
C ARG A 78 -9.12 7.94 6.06
N LEU A 79 -8.54 8.20 7.24
CA LEU A 79 -8.13 7.17 8.21
C LEU A 79 -9.24 6.19 8.58
N LYS A 80 -10.46 6.69 8.81
CA LYS A 80 -11.61 5.86 9.18
C LYS A 80 -11.89 4.79 8.12
N ILE A 81 -11.80 5.15 6.84
CA ILE A 81 -12.00 4.22 5.73
C ILE A 81 -11.01 3.06 5.82
N TYR A 82 -9.72 3.36 6.03
CA TYR A 82 -8.70 2.31 6.09
C TYR A 82 -8.82 1.44 7.33
N GLN A 83 -9.18 2.03 8.49
CA GLN A 83 -9.42 1.28 9.71
C GLN A 83 -10.58 0.29 9.50
N GLU A 84 -11.68 0.74 8.90
CA GLU A 84 -12.82 -0.13 8.55
C GLU A 84 -12.44 -1.23 7.56
N GLN A 85 -11.66 -0.91 6.51
CA GLN A 85 -11.19 -1.91 5.55
C GLN A 85 -10.25 -2.94 6.19
N ALA A 86 -9.34 -2.53 7.08
CA ALA A 86 -8.47 -3.44 7.80
C ALA A 86 -9.27 -4.40 8.69
N GLN A 87 -10.28 -3.89 9.39
CA GLN A 87 -11.19 -4.70 10.20
C GLN A 87 -12.00 -5.68 9.34
N LYS A 88 -12.47 -5.23 8.18
CA LYS A 88 -13.17 -6.10 7.22
C LYS A 88 -12.29 -7.24 6.74
N LEU A 89 -10.99 -7.02 6.48
CA LEU A 89 -10.06 -8.10 6.14
C LEU A 89 -9.90 -9.12 7.28
N ILE A 90 -9.95 -8.70 8.54
CA ILE A 90 -9.96 -9.62 9.69
C ILE A 90 -11.24 -10.46 9.69
N GLN A 91 -12.40 -9.82 9.50
CA GLN A 91 -13.70 -10.51 9.45
C GLN A 91 -13.77 -11.54 8.31
N LEU A 92 -13.13 -11.25 7.18
CA LEU A 92 -13.00 -12.16 6.04
C LEU A 92 -11.92 -13.25 6.24
N GLY A 93 -11.17 -13.21 7.35
CA GLY A 93 -10.11 -14.16 7.64
C GLY A 93 -8.82 -13.96 6.84
N HIS A 94 -8.70 -12.82 6.14
CA HIS A 94 -7.59 -12.44 5.27
C HIS A 94 -6.56 -11.51 5.93
N ALA A 95 -6.82 -11.08 7.16
CA ALA A 95 -5.88 -10.38 8.03
C ALA A 95 -5.98 -10.90 9.47
N TYR A 96 -5.01 -10.57 10.30
CA TYR A 96 -5.00 -10.95 11.72
C TYR A 96 -4.29 -9.92 12.60
N TYR A 97 -4.62 -9.92 13.88
CA TYR A 97 -3.95 -9.12 14.89
C TYR A 97 -2.57 -9.70 15.24
N CYS A 98 -1.57 -8.83 15.28
CA CYS A 98 -0.22 -9.17 15.72
C CYS A 98 0.19 -8.28 16.90
N PHE A 99 0.59 -8.94 17.99
CA PHE A 99 0.98 -8.32 19.26
C PHE A 99 2.50 -8.38 19.49
N CYS A 100 3.28 -8.76 18.48
CA CYS A 100 4.74 -8.81 18.61
C CYS A 100 5.32 -7.42 18.86
N SER A 101 6.16 -7.31 19.89
CA SER A 101 6.89 -6.08 20.18
C SER A 101 7.99 -5.83 19.14
N SER A 102 8.45 -4.59 19.06
CA SER A 102 9.56 -4.20 18.18
C SER A 102 10.84 -4.96 18.53
N GLU A 103 11.12 -5.18 19.82
CA GLU A 103 12.30 -5.89 20.33
C GLU A 103 12.31 -7.33 19.83
N ARG A 104 11.17 -8.03 19.91
CA ARG A 104 11.04 -9.39 19.37
C ARG A 104 11.30 -9.41 17.86
N LEU A 105 10.72 -8.47 17.12
CA LEU A 105 10.90 -8.41 15.66
C LEU A 105 12.36 -8.14 15.27
N THR A 106 13.08 -7.36 16.07
CA THR A 106 14.53 -7.16 15.90
C THR A 106 15.30 -8.47 16.11
N GLN A 107 15.01 -9.21 17.19
CA GLN A 107 15.65 -10.51 17.46
C GLN A 107 15.43 -11.51 16.32
N VAL A 108 14.20 -11.64 15.83
CA VAL A 108 13.88 -12.53 14.69
C VAL A 108 14.69 -12.16 13.44
N ARG A 109 14.82 -10.87 13.14
CA ARG A 109 15.63 -10.40 12.00
C ARG A 109 17.11 -10.71 12.17
N GLU A 110 17.65 -10.50 13.37
CA GLU A 110 19.06 -10.80 13.68
C GLU A 110 19.34 -12.31 13.56
N GLU A 111 18.45 -13.16 14.04
CA GLU A 111 18.57 -14.62 13.91
C GLU A 111 18.54 -15.07 12.45
N GLN A 112 17.57 -14.57 11.67
CA GLN A 112 17.48 -14.85 10.22
C GLN A 112 18.75 -14.40 9.49
N THR A 113 19.24 -13.20 9.79
CA THR A 113 20.47 -12.66 9.19
C THR A 113 21.68 -13.52 9.51
N LYS A 114 21.83 -13.96 10.77
CA LYS A 114 22.91 -14.88 11.20
C LYS A 114 22.85 -16.23 10.46
N LEU A 115 21.65 -16.68 10.10
CA LEU A 115 21.42 -17.91 9.34
C LEU A 115 21.49 -17.71 7.81
N GLY A 116 21.82 -16.50 7.33
CA GLY A 116 21.86 -16.18 5.90
C GLY A 116 20.47 -16.18 5.23
N GLN A 117 19.40 -16.09 6.02
CA GLN A 117 18.03 -16.07 5.54
C GLN A 117 17.55 -14.62 5.30
N PRO A 118 16.73 -14.37 4.27
CA PRO A 118 16.09 -13.08 4.10
C PRO A 118 15.21 -12.72 5.32
N PRO A 119 15.30 -11.49 5.84
CA PRO A 119 14.52 -11.08 6.99
C PRO A 119 13.02 -11.04 6.64
N MET A 120 12.21 -11.73 7.43
CA MET A 120 10.75 -11.81 7.26
C MET A 120 10.06 -11.99 8.61
N TYR A 121 8.84 -11.48 8.76
CA TYR A 121 8.05 -11.85 9.91
C TYR A 121 7.80 -13.36 9.93
N ASP A 122 8.09 -13.98 11.06
CA ASP A 122 7.96 -15.42 11.30
C ASP A 122 6.51 -15.90 11.43
N ARG A 123 5.53 -15.00 11.20
CA ARG A 123 4.09 -15.28 11.25
C ARG A 123 3.62 -15.79 12.62
N TYR A 124 4.33 -15.42 13.70
CA TYR A 124 4.09 -15.90 15.06
C TYR A 124 2.63 -15.75 15.53
N CYS A 125 2.01 -14.60 15.29
CA CYS A 125 0.63 -14.32 15.73
C CYS A 125 -0.45 -14.88 14.78
N ARG A 126 -0.06 -15.51 13.66
CA ARG A 126 -1.01 -15.93 12.61
C ARG A 126 -1.99 -17.02 13.07
N GLY A 127 -1.56 -17.85 14.02
CA GLY A 127 -2.34 -18.96 14.58
C GLY A 127 -3.12 -18.63 15.85
N LEU A 128 -3.13 -17.36 16.29
CA LEU A 128 -3.93 -16.97 17.44
C LEU A 128 -5.42 -17.17 17.14
N ASP A 129 -6.16 -17.66 18.14
CA ASP A 129 -7.61 -17.73 18.08
C ASP A 129 -8.18 -16.32 17.82
N SER A 130 -9.08 -16.21 16.84
CA SER A 130 -9.57 -14.91 16.37
C SER A 130 -10.40 -14.18 17.42
N VAL A 131 -11.16 -14.91 18.23
CA VAL A 131 -12.00 -14.34 19.30
C VAL A 131 -11.11 -13.82 20.44
N ALA A 132 -10.15 -14.63 20.89
CA ALA A 132 -9.18 -14.22 21.89
C ALA A 132 -8.32 -13.04 21.42
N ALA A 133 -7.87 -13.05 20.17
CA ALA A 133 -7.11 -11.95 19.58
C ALA A 133 -7.94 -10.66 19.51
N ALA A 134 -9.19 -10.73 19.08
CA ALA A 134 -10.09 -9.56 19.04
C ALA A 134 -10.40 -9.00 20.43
N LYS A 135 -10.43 -9.83 21.48
CA LYS A 135 -10.54 -9.35 22.87
C LYS A 135 -9.27 -8.63 23.31
N ARG A 136 -8.09 -9.20 23.05
CA ARG A 136 -6.80 -8.60 23.41
C ARG A 136 -6.55 -7.27 22.70
N SER A 137 -6.97 -7.14 21.43
CA SER A 137 -6.80 -5.90 20.66
C SER A 137 -7.53 -4.69 21.25
N GLN A 138 -8.47 -4.89 22.19
CA GLN A 138 -9.14 -3.79 22.88
C GLN A 138 -8.26 -3.10 23.94
N SER A 139 -7.24 -3.80 24.45
CA SER A 139 -6.39 -3.31 25.55
C SER A 139 -4.89 -3.38 25.28
N GLU A 140 -4.46 -4.22 24.33
CA GLU A 140 -3.04 -4.41 24.00
C GLU A 140 -2.67 -3.68 22.70
N PRO A 141 -1.49 -3.01 22.66
CA PRO A 141 -0.94 -2.50 21.41
C PRO A 141 -0.76 -3.61 20.38
N HIS A 142 -1.23 -3.37 19.17
CA HIS A 142 -1.22 -4.37 18.11
C HIS A 142 -1.14 -3.72 16.74
N VAL A 143 -0.78 -4.52 15.74
CA VAL A 143 -0.91 -4.16 14.32
C VAL A 143 -1.85 -5.15 13.64
N ILE A 144 -2.38 -4.78 12.48
CA ILE A 144 -3.13 -5.70 11.61
C ILE A 144 -2.21 -6.11 10.47
N ARG A 145 -1.99 -7.41 10.28
CA ARG A 145 -1.15 -7.98 9.22
C ARG A 145 -1.99 -8.68 8.15
N LEU A 146 -1.54 -8.57 6.90
CA LEU A 146 -2.05 -9.36 5.78
C LEU A 146 -1.75 -10.84 6.02
N LYS A 147 -2.73 -11.72 5.78
CA LYS A 147 -2.58 -13.17 5.88
C LYS A 147 -2.28 -13.77 4.52
N VAL A 148 -1.03 -13.67 4.06
CA VAL A 148 -0.61 -14.15 2.74
C VAL A 148 -0.80 -15.67 2.65
N PRO A 149 -1.47 -16.24 1.63
CA PRO A 149 -1.66 -17.68 1.51
C PRO A 149 -0.33 -18.44 1.48
N ARG A 150 -0.30 -19.71 1.90
CA ARG A 150 0.91 -20.54 1.88
C ARG A 150 0.87 -21.49 0.69
N ASN A 151 2.06 -21.82 0.16
CA ASN A 151 2.22 -22.80 -0.92
C ASN A 151 1.39 -22.47 -2.17
N GLN A 152 1.38 -21.20 -2.57
CA GLN A 152 0.69 -20.74 -3.77
C GLN A 152 1.65 -19.96 -4.68
N THR A 153 1.41 -20.06 -5.98
CA THR A 153 2.00 -19.16 -6.96
C THR A 153 1.05 -18.01 -7.23
N ILE A 154 1.47 -16.79 -6.94
CA ILE A 154 0.74 -15.58 -7.26
C ILE A 154 1.23 -15.06 -8.59
N VAL A 155 0.33 -14.93 -9.55
CA VAL A 155 0.63 -14.48 -10.90
C VAL A 155 0.14 -13.05 -11.06
N VAL A 156 1.07 -12.13 -11.31
CA VAL A 156 0.78 -10.72 -11.60
C VAL A 156 0.99 -10.50 -13.09
N ASN A 157 -0.03 -9.96 -13.78
CA ASN A 157 0.06 -9.57 -15.17
C ASN A 157 0.41 -8.09 -15.26
N ASP A 158 1.69 -7.79 -15.51
CA ASP A 158 2.18 -6.43 -15.69
C ASP A 158 2.18 -6.06 -17.18
N LEU A 159 1.75 -4.85 -17.52
CA LEU A 159 1.64 -4.42 -18.92
C LEU A 159 3.00 -4.27 -19.63
N LEU A 160 4.09 -4.07 -18.89
CA LEU A 160 5.44 -3.94 -19.44
C LEU A 160 6.25 -5.23 -19.33
N ARG A 161 6.11 -5.97 -18.21
CA ARG A 161 6.89 -7.19 -17.95
C ARG A 161 6.16 -8.48 -18.32
N GLY A 162 4.88 -8.41 -18.66
CA GLY A 162 4.05 -9.58 -18.90
C GLY A 162 3.75 -10.33 -17.61
N GLU A 163 3.72 -11.66 -17.71
CA GLU A 163 3.40 -12.55 -16.59
C GLU A 163 4.60 -12.64 -15.62
N VAL A 164 4.41 -12.20 -14.37
CA VAL A 164 5.40 -12.30 -13.29
C VAL A 164 4.86 -13.21 -12.19
N LYS A 165 5.63 -14.24 -11.83
CA LYS A 165 5.24 -15.26 -10.82
C LYS A 165 5.97 -15.05 -9.51
N PHE A 166 5.24 -15.09 -8.42
CA PHE A 166 5.77 -14.99 -7.06
C PHE A 166 5.37 -16.21 -6.24
N ASP A 167 6.34 -16.78 -5.51
CA ASP A 167 6.04 -17.78 -4.49
C ASP A 167 5.50 -17.09 -3.22
N SER A 168 4.31 -17.47 -2.77
CA SER A 168 3.67 -16.90 -1.60
C SER A 168 4.41 -17.19 -0.29
N ASN A 169 5.32 -18.16 -0.29
CA ASN A 169 6.16 -18.49 0.86
C ASN A 169 7.27 -17.46 1.09
N ILE A 170 7.70 -16.72 0.04
CA ILE A 170 8.70 -15.65 0.15
C ILE A 170 8.08 -14.27 0.36
N ILE A 171 6.75 -14.17 0.44
CA ILE A 171 6.03 -12.91 0.64
C ILE A 171 5.64 -12.77 2.10
N ASP A 172 6.12 -11.69 2.72
CA ASP A 172 5.87 -11.39 4.13
C ASP A 172 4.39 -11.07 4.42
N ASP A 173 3.93 -11.44 5.63
CA ASP A 173 2.65 -11.03 6.21
C ASP A 173 2.76 -9.55 6.64
N GLN A 174 2.72 -8.68 5.63
CA GLN A 174 2.94 -7.24 5.72
C GLN A 174 1.93 -6.58 6.66
N VAL A 175 2.41 -5.60 7.45
CA VAL A 175 1.52 -4.74 8.25
C VAL A 175 0.63 -3.90 7.32
N LEU A 176 -0.68 -3.94 7.54
CA LEU A 176 -1.72 -3.17 6.85
C LEU A 176 -2.14 -1.94 7.65
N LEU A 177 -2.30 -2.11 8.97
CA LEU A 177 -2.66 -1.04 9.91
C LEU A 177 -1.66 -1.06 11.08
N LYS A 178 -1.03 0.08 11.33
CA LYS A 178 -0.10 0.29 12.44
C LYS A 178 -0.85 0.42 13.78
N SER A 179 -0.10 0.33 14.88
CA SER A 179 -0.66 0.43 16.24
C SER A 179 -1.16 1.81 16.62
N ASP A 180 -0.72 2.84 15.90
CA ASP A 180 -1.23 4.22 16.00
C ASP A 180 -2.55 4.42 15.22
N GLY A 181 -3.08 3.36 14.60
CA GLY A 181 -4.32 3.41 13.81
C GLY A 181 -4.14 3.97 12.39
N TRP A 182 -2.92 4.29 11.97
CA TRP A 182 -2.63 4.73 10.61
C TRP A 182 -2.38 3.53 9.67
N PRO A 183 -2.84 3.59 8.42
CA PRO A 183 -2.55 2.54 7.44
C PRO A 183 -1.07 2.54 7.05
N THR A 184 -0.61 1.44 6.49
CA THR A 184 0.59 1.44 5.66
C THR A 184 0.22 1.76 4.21
N TYR A 185 1.23 2.12 3.42
CA TYR A 185 1.11 2.31 1.97
C TYR A 185 0.30 1.19 1.29
N HIS A 186 0.53 -0.07 1.65
CA HIS A 186 -0.10 -1.20 0.98
C HIS A 186 -1.62 -1.21 1.14
N LEU A 187 -2.12 -0.91 2.35
CA LEU A 187 -3.56 -0.84 2.58
C LEU A 187 -4.14 0.44 1.96
N ALA A 188 -3.53 1.60 2.23
CA ALA A 188 -4.09 2.87 1.80
C ALA A 188 -4.15 2.99 0.27
N ALA A 189 -3.06 2.64 -0.43
CA ALA A 189 -2.99 2.72 -1.87
C ALA A 189 -4.01 1.81 -2.56
N THR A 190 -4.15 0.56 -2.11
CA THR A 190 -5.10 -0.40 -2.72
C THR A 190 -6.56 -0.02 -2.47
N VAL A 191 -6.89 0.42 -1.26
CA VAL A 191 -8.25 0.88 -0.91
C VAL A 191 -8.61 2.13 -1.73
N ASP A 192 -7.70 3.09 -1.83
CA ASP A 192 -7.95 4.30 -2.60
C ASP A 192 -7.99 4.06 -4.09
N ASP A 193 -7.11 3.22 -4.64
CA ASP A 193 -7.13 2.88 -6.05
C ASP A 193 -8.49 2.24 -6.42
N HIS A 194 -9.05 1.38 -5.55
CA HIS A 194 -10.41 0.87 -5.73
C HIS A 194 -11.48 1.97 -5.62
N LEU A 195 -11.49 2.76 -4.54
CA LEU A 195 -12.53 3.76 -4.29
C LEU A 195 -12.52 4.93 -5.29
N MET A 196 -11.36 5.25 -5.85
CA MET A 196 -11.20 6.25 -6.91
C MET A 196 -11.44 5.66 -8.31
N ALA A 197 -11.71 4.35 -8.40
CA ALA A 197 -11.88 3.60 -9.63
C ALA A 197 -10.68 3.76 -10.59
N ILE A 198 -9.47 3.72 -10.05
CA ILE A 198 -8.23 3.70 -10.83
C ILE A 198 -8.22 2.44 -11.68
N THR A 199 -7.94 2.59 -12.97
CA THR A 199 -7.90 1.47 -13.90
C THR A 199 -6.49 1.09 -14.32
N HIS A 200 -5.54 2.02 -14.24
CA HIS A 200 -4.14 1.79 -14.59
C HIS A 200 -3.25 2.42 -13.52
N VAL A 201 -2.48 1.58 -12.85
CA VAL A 201 -1.45 1.99 -11.90
C VAL A 201 -0.10 1.98 -12.61
N ILE A 202 0.47 3.17 -12.85
CA ILE A 202 1.82 3.32 -13.37
C ILE A 202 2.72 3.73 -12.21
N ARG A 203 3.83 3.01 -12.01
CA ARG A 203 4.79 3.25 -10.93
C ARG A 203 6.16 2.65 -11.26
N GLY A 204 7.18 3.04 -10.50
CA GLY A 204 8.53 2.51 -10.66
C GLY A 204 8.65 1.02 -10.31
N GLU A 205 9.69 0.39 -10.85
CA GLU A 205 9.94 -1.06 -10.70
C GLU A 205 10.25 -1.49 -9.27
N GLU A 206 10.68 -0.56 -8.41
CA GLU A 206 10.93 -0.80 -7.00
C GLU A 206 9.70 -1.36 -6.27
N TRP A 207 8.50 -1.07 -6.81
CA TRP A 207 7.23 -1.55 -6.27
C TRP A 207 6.78 -2.91 -6.82
N LEU A 208 7.49 -3.51 -7.79
CA LEU A 208 7.11 -4.79 -8.39
C LEU A 208 7.02 -5.91 -7.34
N SER A 209 7.96 -5.94 -6.39
CA SER A 209 7.96 -6.88 -5.27
C SER A 209 6.73 -6.76 -4.34
N SER A 210 6.03 -5.62 -4.40
CA SER A 210 4.81 -5.35 -3.62
C SER A 210 3.53 -5.67 -4.40
N ALA A 211 3.60 -5.81 -5.72
CA ALA A 211 2.46 -6.14 -6.57
C ALA A 211 1.67 -7.38 -6.11
N PRO A 212 2.29 -8.53 -5.72
CA PRO A 212 1.51 -9.68 -5.26
C PRO A 212 0.74 -9.38 -3.96
N LYS A 213 1.27 -8.54 -3.07
CA LYS A 213 0.57 -8.11 -1.84
C LYS A 213 -0.66 -7.28 -2.19
N HIS A 214 -0.53 -6.37 -3.15
CA HIS A 214 -1.64 -5.54 -3.61
C HIS A 214 -2.71 -6.37 -4.32
N LEU A 215 -2.32 -7.28 -5.21
CA LEU A 215 -3.23 -8.20 -5.87
C LEU A 215 -4.03 -9.06 -4.88
N LEU A 216 -3.38 -9.58 -3.84
CA LEU A 216 -4.06 -10.33 -2.78
C LEU A 216 -5.11 -9.47 -2.06
N ILE A 217 -4.81 -8.21 -1.74
CA ILE A 217 -5.79 -7.32 -1.09
C ILE A 217 -7.03 -7.14 -1.97
N TYR A 218 -6.85 -6.90 -3.28
CA TYR A 218 -7.97 -6.83 -4.22
C TYR A 218 -8.77 -8.13 -4.26
N GLN A 219 -8.11 -9.28 -4.37
CA GLN A 219 -8.77 -10.60 -4.37
C GLN A 219 -9.55 -10.86 -3.08
N PHE A 220 -8.99 -10.51 -1.93
CA PHE A 220 -9.60 -10.69 -0.61
C PHE A 220 -10.85 -9.84 -0.40
N PHE A 221 -10.93 -8.69 -1.05
CA PHE A 221 -12.16 -7.89 -1.10
C PHE A 221 -13.09 -8.27 -2.25
N ASN A 222 -12.71 -9.23 -3.10
CA ASN A 222 -13.38 -9.58 -4.34
C ASN A 222 -13.52 -8.35 -5.28
N TRP A 223 -12.49 -7.53 -5.33
CA TRP A 223 -12.36 -6.39 -6.26
C TRP A 223 -11.62 -6.80 -7.53
N GLN A 224 -11.92 -6.10 -8.63
CA GLN A 224 -11.15 -6.22 -9.87
C GLN A 224 -9.91 -5.31 -9.78
N PRO A 225 -8.69 -5.88 -9.84
CA PRO A 225 -7.43 -5.13 -9.85
C PRO A 225 -7.13 -4.47 -11.19
#